data_AF-A0A947C8I1-F1
#
_entry.id   AF-A0A947C8I1-F1
#
_cell.length_a   1.000
_cell.length_b   1.000
_cell.length_c   1.000
_cell.angle_alpha   90.00
_cell.angle_beta   90.00
_cell.angle_gamma   90.00
#
_symmetry.space_group_name_H-M   'P 1'
#
loop_
_entity.id
_entity.type
_entity.pdbx_description
1 polymer ?
#
loop_
_entity_poly.entity_id
_entity_poly.type
_entity_poly.pdbx_seq_one_letter_code
_entity_poly.pdbx_strand_id
1 'polypeptide(L)'
;MEIPLTAEFEDYAGISYRDGRLAVVSQSSARVWIAEVDRKARLLVDGSQAIYRFPKKGYCNVEGVAWLSEDTLVCVSDKKKGRQPEKCAEKDQSIHIFRIPGA
;
A
#
# COMPACT_ATOMS: atom_id res chain seq x y z
N MET A 1 15.84 0.50 -9.00
CA MET A 1 14.91 -0.43 -8.30
C MET A 1 13.58 -0.29 -9.00
N GLU A 2 12.93 -1.39 -9.33
CA GLU A 2 11.65 -1.39 -10.05
C GLU A 2 10.63 -2.21 -9.26
N ILE A 3 9.39 -1.74 -9.24
CA ILE A 3 8.26 -2.52 -8.73
C ILE A 3 7.90 -3.53 -9.82
N PRO A 4 7.76 -4.82 -9.48
CA PRO A 4 7.54 -5.86 -10.49
C PRO A 4 6.19 -5.67 -11.18
N LEU A 5 6.12 -6.04 -12.47
CA LEU A 5 4.88 -5.97 -13.25
C LEU A 5 3.72 -6.77 -12.62
N THR A 6 4.04 -7.82 -11.86
CA THR A 6 3.07 -8.62 -11.11
C THR A 6 2.37 -7.85 -10.00
N ALA A 7 2.89 -6.68 -9.59
CA ALA A 7 2.24 -5.79 -8.65
C ALA A 7 0.88 -5.32 -9.15
N GLU A 8 0.68 -5.21 -10.47
CA GLU A 8 -0.66 -4.90 -10.98
C GLU A 8 -1.04 -3.42 -10.81
N PHE A 9 -0.06 -2.51 -10.65
CA PHE A 9 -0.31 -1.10 -10.27
C PHE A 9 -0.72 -0.28 -11.49
N GLU A 10 -1.88 0.36 -11.42
CA GLU A 10 -2.36 1.32 -12.41
C GLU A 10 -1.84 2.74 -12.11
N ASP A 11 -1.54 3.02 -10.84
CA ASP A 11 -1.04 4.29 -10.34
C ASP A 11 -0.14 4.12 -9.11
N TYR A 12 0.50 5.21 -8.69
CA TYR A 12 1.33 5.28 -7.49
C TYR A 12 0.83 6.44 -6.63
N ALA A 13 0.33 6.12 -5.44
CA ALA A 13 -0.33 7.10 -4.57
C ALA A 13 0.52 7.49 -3.35
N GLY A 14 1.28 6.54 -2.80
CA GLY A 14 2.11 6.81 -1.63
C GLY A 14 3.26 5.82 -1.45
N ILE A 15 4.29 6.27 -0.73
CA ILE A 15 5.50 5.50 -0.39
C ILE A 15 5.85 5.72 1.07
N SER A 16 6.30 4.67 1.75
CA SER A 16 6.80 4.71 3.12
C SER A 16 8.04 3.83 3.26
N TYR A 17 9.03 4.32 3.97
CA TYR A 17 10.25 3.59 4.28
C TYR A 17 10.50 3.61 5.79
N ARG A 18 10.77 2.45 6.39
CA ARG A 18 11.19 2.34 7.79
C ARG A 18 12.10 1.13 7.98
N ASP A 19 13.26 1.33 8.59
CA ASP A 19 14.17 0.26 9.02
C ASP A 19 14.51 -0.78 7.93
N GLY A 20 14.72 -0.33 6.69
CA GLY A 20 15.01 -1.23 5.57
C GLY A 20 13.77 -1.78 4.87
N ARG A 21 12.56 -1.48 5.31
CA ARG A 21 11.31 -1.91 4.66
C ARG A 21 10.68 -0.78 3.87
N LEU A 22 10.33 -1.07 2.63
CA LEU A 22 9.64 -0.18 1.72
C LEU A 22 8.19 -0.65 1.59
N ALA A 23 7.24 0.29 1.55
CA ALA A 23 5.85 0.06 1.20
C ALA A 23 5.42 1.09 0.16
N VAL A 24 4.76 0.65 -0.90
CA VAL A 24 4.21 1.52 -1.96
C VAL A 24 2.76 1.13 -2.21
N VAL A 25 1.88 2.12 -2.26
CA VAL A 25 0.44 1.92 -2.48
C VAL A 25 0.03 2.41 -3.87
N SER A 26 -0.79 1.60 -4.54
CA SER A 26 -1.61 2.02 -5.69
C SER A 26 -3.05 2.22 -5.25
N GLN A 27 -3.58 3.40 -5.57
CA GLN A 27 -4.95 3.78 -5.28
C GLN A 27 -5.92 3.01 -6.18
N SER A 28 -5.76 3.15 -7.49
CA SER A 28 -6.68 2.57 -8.49
C SER A 28 -6.70 1.05 -8.44
N SER A 29 -5.54 0.42 -8.18
CA SER A 29 -5.46 -1.05 -8.06
C SER A 29 -5.81 -1.57 -6.67
N ALA A 30 -6.02 -0.70 -5.67
CA ALA A 30 -6.25 -1.03 -4.27
C ALA A 30 -5.23 -2.06 -3.74
N ARG A 31 -3.94 -1.82 -3.99
CA ARG A 31 -2.84 -2.73 -3.68
C ARG A 31 -1.71 -2.03 -2.94
N VAL A 32 -0.99 -2.81 -2.15
CA VAL A 32 0.26 -2.41 -1.52
C VAL A 32 1.35 -3.42 -1.89
N TRP A 33 2.50 -2.91 -2.31
CA TRP A 33 3.71 -3.69 -2.53
C TRP A 33 4.69 -3.36 -1.42
N ILE A 34 5.26 -4.39 -0.82
CA ILE A 34 6.30 -4.27 0.21
C ILE A 34 7.56 -4.99 -0.24
N ALA A 35 8.71 -4.48 0.18
CA ALA A 35 10.00 -5.10 -0.06
C ALA A 35 11.02 -4.68 0.98
N GLU A 36 12.08 -5.47 1.13
CA GLU A 36 13.25 -5.09 1.91
C GLU A 36 14.32 -4.43 1.02
N VAL A 37 15.06 -3.50 1.60
CA VAL A 37 16.10 -2.70 0.95
C VAL A 37 17.42 -2.96 1.66
N ASP A 38 18.40 -3.47 0.94
CA ASP A 38 19.79 -3.44 1.39
C ASP A 38 20.27 -1.98 1.36
N ARG A 39 20.43 -1.40 2.55
CA ARG A 39 20.82 0.01 2.73
C ARG A 39 22.23 0.31 2.23
N LYS A 40 23.13 -0.66 2.29
CA LYS A 40 24.52 -0.49 1.85
C LYS A 40 24.60 -0.59 0.34
N ALA A 41 24.00 -1.63 -0.23
CA ALA A 41 23.99 -1.86 -1.67
C ALA A 41 23.05 -0.89 -2.42
N ARG A 42 22.08 -0.28 -1.73
CA ARG A 42 20.99 0.51 -2.32
C ARG A 42 20.24 -0.29 -3.38
N LEU A 43 19.90 -1.52 -3.03
CA LEU A 43 19.15 -2.46 -3.87
C LEU A 43 17.99 -3.09 -3.07
N LEU A 44 17.03 -3.67 -3.77
CA LEU A 44 16.03 -4.53 -3.15
C LEU A 44 16.69 -5.86 -2.76
N VAL A 45 16.28 -6.42 -1.63
CA VAL A 45 16.70 -7.77 -1.24
C VAL A 45 15.92 -8.78 -2.08
N ASP A 46 16.62 -9.66 -2.79
CA ASP A 46 15.98 -10.68 -3.63
C ASP A 46 15.05 -11.58 -2.82
N GLY A 47 13.85 -11.84 -3.34
CA GLY A 47 12.84 -12.66 -2.69
C GLY A 47 12.09 -12.01 -1.51
N SER A 48 12.43 -10.79 -1.11
CA SER A 48 11.78 -10.08 0.02
C SER A 48 10.42 -9.44 -0.32
N GLN A 49 10.00 -9.53 -1.59
CA GLN A 49 8.89 -8.77 -2.11
C GLN A 49 7.56 -9.47 -1.84
N ALA A 50 6.54 -8.71 -1.43
CA ALA A 50 5.17 -9.21 -1.32
C ALA A 50 4.16 -8.17 -1.80
N ILE A 51 3.05 -8.65 -2.35
CA ILE A 51 1.95 -7.83 -2.86
C ILE A 51 0.68 -8.23 -2.13
N TYR A 52 0.00 -7.25 -1.55
CA TYR A 52 -1.28 -7.43 -0.88
C TYR A 52 -2.34 -6.56 -1.54
N ARG A 53 -3.60 -7.00 -1.40
CA ARG A 53 -4.78 -6.23 -1.78
C ARG A 53 -5.48 -5.72 -0.54
N PHE A 54 -5.95 -4.49 -0.58
CA PHE A 54 -6.90 -4.01 0.43
C PHE A 54 -8.21 -4.79 0.35
N PRO A 55 -9.02 -4.84 1.43
CA PRO A 55 -10.32 -5.46 1.40
C PRO A 55 -11.21 -4.91 0.26
N LYS A 56 -12.00 -5.78 -0.39
CA LYS A 56 -12.80 -5.41 -1.59
C LYS A 56 -13.88 -4.33 -1.34
N LYS A 57 -14.26 -4.10 -0.08
CA LYS A 57 -15.36 -3.21 0.30
C LYS A 57 -14.79 -1.95 0.96
N GLY A 58 -15.17 -0.78 0.46
CA GLY A 58 -14.76 0.52 1.02
C GLY A 58 -13.48 1.11 0.45
N TYR A 59 -12.44 0.32 0.21
CA TYR A 59 -11.10 0.82 -0.09
C TYR A 59 -10.90 1.17 -1.57
N CYS A 60 -11.59 2.22 -2.03
CA CYS A 60 -11.53 2.66 -3.43
C CYS A 60 -10.46 3.72 -3.69
N ASN A 61 -10.10 4.53 -2.67
CA ASN A 61 -9.23 5.70 -2.83
C ASN A 61 -8.13 5.73 -1.77
N VAL A 62 -7.35 4.66 -1.59
CA VAL A 62 -6.23 4.67 -0.62
C VAL A 62 -5.07 5.50 -1.18
N GLU A 63 -4.68 6.57 -0.50
CA GLU A 63 -3.76 7.58 -1.04
C GLU A 63 -2.48 7.81 -0.21
N GLY A 64 -2.39 7.22 0.98
CA GLY A 64 -1.19 7.35 1.81
C GLY A 64 -0.90 6.11 2.62
N VAL A 65 0.37 5.92 2.97
CA VAL A 65 0.87 4.79 3.74
C VAL A 65 2.01 5.24 4.67
N ALA A 66 2.06 4.67 5.86
CA ALA A 66 3.15 4.81 6.82
C ALA A 66 3.32 3.51 7.61
N TRP A 67 4.54 3.23 8.07
CA TRP A 67 4.81 2.11 8.98
C TRP A 67 4.52 2.49 10.43
N LEU A 68 3.56 1.81 11.08
CA LEU A 68 3.28 1.98 12.50
C LEU A 68 4.15 1.08 13.37
N SER A 69 4.32 -0.18 12.97
CA SER A 69 5.23 -1.17 13.56
C SER A 69 5.95 -1.93 12.46
N GLU A 70 6.70 -2.98 12.81
CA GLU A 70 7.38 -3.83 11.83
C GLU A 70 6.40 -4.54 10.89
N ASP A 71 5.22 -4.89 11.40
CA ASP A 71 4.20 -5.70 10.72
C ASP A 71 2.88 -4.96 10.50
N THR A 72 2.83 -3.66 10.80
CA THR A 72 1.60 -2.86 10.74
C THR A 72 1.79 -1.58 9.94
N LEU A 73 0.88 -1.36 9.00
CA LEU A 73 0.77 -0.15 8.19
C LEU A 73 -0.41 0.70 8.68
N VAL A 74 -0.23 2.01 8.63
CA VAL A 74 -1.30 3.00 8.70
C VAL A 74 -1.49 3.57 7.31
N CYS A 75 -2.73 3.58 6.82
CA CYS A 75 -3.08 4.14 5.53
C CYS A 75 -4.17 5.21 5.68
N VAL A 76 -4.27 6.09 4.71
CA VAL A 76 -5.40 7.03 4.59
C VAL A 76 -6.12 6.85 3.27
N SER A 77 -7.40 7.19 3.25
CA SER A 77 -8.22 7.20 2.04
C SER A 77 -8.82 8.56 1.78
N ASP A 78 -8.83 8.95 0.51
CA ASP A 78 -9.45 10.20 0.06
C ASP A 78 -10.95 10.02 -0.21
N LYS A 79 -11.62 11.15 -0.43
CA LYS A 79 -13.06 11.29 -0.66
C LYS A 79 -13.50 10.47 -1.86
N LYS A 80 -14.68 9.84 -1.75
CA LYS A 80 -15.37 9.22 -2.89
C LYS A 80 -15.57 10.26 -4.01
N LYS A 81 -15.22 9.89 -5.24
CA LYS A 81 -15.49 10.69 -6.45
C LYS A 81 -16.90 10.41 -6.96
N GLY A 82 -17.53 11.38 -7.61
CA GLY A 82 -18.97 11.33 -7.95
C GLY A 82 -19.42 10.12 -8.79
N ARG A 83 -18.55 9.56 -9.65
CA ARG A 83 -18.86 8.39 -10.49
C ARG A 83 -18.59 7.04 -9.81
N GLN A 84 -17.99 7.03 -8.62
CA GLN A 84 -17.67 5.78 -7.93
C GLN A 84 -18.90 5.15 -7.28
N PRO A 85 -18.95 3.82 -7.14
CA PRO A 85 -20.03 3.13 -6.43
C PRO A 85 -20.19 3.60 -4.97
N GLU A 86 -21.40 3.52 -4.43
CA GLU A 86 -21.74 3.91 -3.04
C GLU A 86 -20.82 3.25 -1.99
N LYS A 87 -20.42 2.00 -2.19
CA LYS A 87 -19.51 1.30 -1.28
C LYS A 87 -18.21 2.06 -1.01
N CYS A 88 -17.78 2.94 -1.91
CA CYS A 88 -16.56 3.73 -1.74
C CYS A 88 -16.70 4.81 -0.65
N ALA A 89 -17.92 5.22 -0.29
CA ALA A 89 -18.16 6.12 0.84
C ALA A 89 -18.00 5.44 2.21
N GLU A 90 -17.98 4.10 2.27
CA GLU A 90 -17.85 3.39 3.57
C GLU A 90 -16.50 3.63 4.26
N LYS A 91 -15.48 3.97 3.48
CA LYS A 91 -14.12 4.18 3.96
C LYS A 91 -13.50 5.42 3.34
N ASP A 92 -14.26 6.37 2.80
CA ASP A 92 -13.64 7.61 2.31
C ASP A 92 -13.25 8.53 3.49
N GLN A 93 -12.32 9.46 3.26
CA GLN A 93 -11.86 10.44 4.26
C GLN A 93 -11.52 9.83 5.63
N SER A 94 -10.78 8.72 5.64
CA SER A 94 -10.58 7.91 6.84
C SER A 94 -9.13 7.45 7.02
N ILE A 95 -8.75 7.16 8.26
CA ILE A 95 -7.48 6.52 8.64
C ILE A 95 -7.73 5.04 8.92
N HIS A 96 -6.82 4.17 8.47
CA HIS A 96 -6.94 2.71 8.56
C HIS A 96 -5.65 2.10 9.08
N ILE A 97 -5.76 1.04 9.87
CA ILE A 97 -4.63 0.28 10.40
C ILE A 97 -4.72 -1.14 9.86
N PHE A 98 -3.63 -1.64 9.27
CA PHE A 98 -3.55 -2.96 8.67
C PHE A 98 -2.35 -3.72 9.20
N ARG A 99 -2.58 -4.94 9.70
CA ARG A 99 -1.52 -5.91 9.96
C ARG A 99 -1.19 -6.66 8.67
N ILE A 100 0.09 -6.83 8.38
CA ILE A 100 0.57 -7.61 7.23
C ILE A 100 0.38 -9.11 7.54
N PRO A 101 -0.32 -9.87 6.67
CA PRO A 101 -0.49 -11.30 6.84
C PRO A 101 0.85 -12.05 6.77
N GLY A 102 1.06 -12.98 7.73
CA GLY A 102 2.24 -13.85 7.75
C GLY A 102 3.55 -13.18 8.19
N ALA A 103 3.48 -11.95 8.70
CA ALA A 103 4.57 -11.26 9.38
C ALA A 103 4.74 -11.74 10.82
#